data_AF-A0A2E2EH75-F1
#
_entry.id   AF-A0A2E2EH75-F1
#
_cell.length_a   1.000
_cell.length_b   1.000
_cell.length_c   1.000
_cell.angle_alpha   90.00
_cell.angle_beta   90.00
_cell.angle_gamma   90.00
#
_symmetry.space_group_name_H-M   'P 1'
#
loop_
_entity.id
_entity.type
_entity.pdbx_description
1 polymer ?
#
loop_
_entity_poly.entity_id
_entity_poly.type
_entity_poly.pdbx_seq_one_letter_code
_entity_poly.pdbx_strand_id
1 'polypeptide(L)'
;MRFLKGNAIVLMALLVGFAHAGVNLKNGNFYISYTDIVVPGTGKSLEMTRTYNSKSTEKGWFAFGWGNVFETKLVKSPDGCVVIHEHGAGGKTRFCPKNAVDPKKAAQKVVDVMRKKSTLSAKAVKDLTNKLANNAELRHAYARKFGVKSDIAVGSTLYSNERGIQQVKVLKTGFMRASNDGKKEYFNKDGQLEKVVDKNNYTVEFTYKNKNLYSIKDSFAKQIYLEWNTDGRIVKMWSAKDKVATFKYKGDDLVYSKDVAGNEYGYEYDSNHNLTKVIYNPNRKKGEKEDSMKLEYEDKTYFISKITDRNGDVTSYKYGSNPKDPKNHYWTEVTKNGFNNKPVTNKYEYEIKTRPDGSRYTYRIMTKINGIKTETIYSECCGLPLKIARGKVVTNFEYNDKGLLTKKTSTRGDYVEIAYDKVHNKISRVKNKSGVTTFKYDKKGNLKQAQNSQGKAVLLIYNSKGKIQKMVDKDTKTKKRRVLAFKYNSLGKPVEIDMKGVGKIQVAYDNYGEIKRVESKKGHKMALQVTQAFQNLLAIVKPAGVNLNM
;
A
#
# COMPACT_ATOMS: atom_id res chain seq x y z
N MET A 1 -49.85 -11.36 31.88
CA MET A 1 -49.11 -12.47 32.54
C MET A 1 -48.38 -13.24 31.44
N ARG A 2 -47.09 -13.57 31.44
CA ARG A 2 -46.02 -13.62 32.44
C ARG A 2 -44.66 -13.58 31.69
N PHE A 3 -43.80 -12.66 32.11
CA PHE A 3 -42.33 -12.64 32.17
C PHE A 3 -41.44 -13.38 31.15
N LEU A 4 -40.64 -12.57 30.44
CA LEU A 4 -39.29 -12.87 29.96
C LEU A 4 -38.29 -12.94 31.13
N LYS A 5 -37.55 -14.05 31.25
CA LYS A 5 -36.20 -14.13 31.84
C LYS A 5 -35.30 -14.52 30.65
N GLY A 6 -34.25 -13.79 30.27
CA GLY A 6 -33.15 -13.35 31.11
C GLY A 6 -31.96 -14.28 30.86
N ASN A 7 -31.25 -14.10 29.75
CA ASN A 7 -29.91 -14.65 29.56
C ASN A 7 -28.99 -13.53 29.06
N ALA A 8 -28.15 -13.06 29.97
CA ALA A 8 -27.10 -12.11 29.71
C ALA A 8 -26.05 -12.76 28.81
N ILE A 9 -26.02 -12.36 27.54
CA ILE A 9 -24.86 -12.59 26.68
C ILE A 9 -23.79 -11.61 27.16
N VAL A 10 -22.86 -12.10 27.97
CA VAL A 10 -21.60 -11.42 28.25
C VAL A 10 -20.81 -11.40 26.94
N LEU A 11 -21.01 -10.34 26.15
CA LEU A 11 -20.21 -10.05 24.97
C LEU A 11 -18.86 -9.52 25.46
N MET A 12 -17.95 -10.43 25.77
CA MET A 12 -16.56 -10.09 26.07
C MET A 12 -15.90 -9.67 24.75
N ALA A 13 -16.02 -8.39 24.41
CA ALA A 13 -15.34 -7.76 23.29
C ALA A 13 -13.84 -7.68 23.61
N LEU A 14 -13.12 -8.79 23.43
CA LEU A 14 -11.67 -8.79 23.32
C LEU A 14 -11.30 -8.05 22.03
N LEU A 15 -10.62 -6.92 22.20
CA LEU A 15 -9.90 -6.20 21.15
C LEU A 15 -8.86 -7.17 20.54
N VAL A 16 -9.26 -7.91 19.50
CA VAL A 16 -8.33 -8.73 18.72
C VAL A 16 -7.41 -7.78 17.97
N GLY A 17 -6.14 -7.73 18.37
CA GLY A 17 -5.08 -7.11 17.60
C GLY A 17 -5.10 -7.68 16.18
N PHE A 18 -5.19 -6.79 15.19
CA PHE A 18 -5.34 -7.15 13.77
C PHE A 18 -4.09 -7.87 13.23
N ALA A 19 -4.00 -9.19 13.41
CA ALA A 19 -3.07 -10.00 12.64
C ALA A 19 -3.59 -10.11 11.20
N HIS A 20 -2.91 -9.46 10.25
CA HIS A 20 -3.22 -9.57 8.82
C HIS A 20 -2.31 -10.62 8.20
N ALA A 21 -2.88 -11.76 7.82
CA ALA A 21 -2.19 -12.85 7.12
C ALA A 21 -2.69 -12.97 5.67
N GLY A 22 -1.81 -13.37 4.76
CA GLY A 22 -2.17 -13.56 3.37
C GLY A 22 -1.12 -14.30 2.55
N VAL A 23 -1.50 -14.70 1.34
CA VAL A 23 -0.61 -15.33 0.37
C VAL A 23 -0.59 -14.52 -0.90
N ASN A 24 0.60 -14.12 -1.33
CA ASN A 24 0.78 -13.53 -2.65
C ASN A 24 0.75 -14.66 -3.70
N LEU A 25 -0.40 -14.76 -4.37
CA LEU A 25 -0.67 -15.80 -5.37
C LEU A 25 0.24 -15.71 -6.61
N LYS A 26 0.98 -14.62 -6.80
CA LYS A 26 1.97 -14.51 -7.87
C LYS A 26 3.25 -15.30 -7.58
N ASN A 27 3.59 -15.53 -6.32
CA ASN A 27 4.90 -16.10 -5.96
C ASN A 27 4.89 -16.98 -4.70
N GLY A 28 3.71 -17.40 -4.23
CA GLY A 28 3.56 -18.31 -3.08
C GLY A 28 4.04 -17.73 -1.76
N ASN A 29 4.28 -16.42 -1.67
CA ASN A 29 4.76 -15.77 -0.45
C ASN A 29 3.65 -15.69 0.59
N PHE A 30 3.82 -16.38 1.72
CA PHE A 30 3.00 -16.17 2.90
C PHE A 30 3.55 -15.01 3.72
N TYR A 31 2.66 -14.13 4.18
CA TYR A 31 3.01 -13.07 5.11
C TYR A 31 1.99 -12.99 6.25
N ILE A 32 2.47 -12.62 7.44
CA ILE A 32 1.63 -12.35 8.61
C ILE A 32 2.24 -11.22 9.43
N SER A 33 1.41 -10.33 9.97
CA SER A 33 1.87 -9.15 10.72
C SER A 33 1.32 -9.10 12.15
N TYR A 34 2.10 -8.55 13.07
CA TYR A 34 1.75 -8.35 14.48
C TYR A 34 2.16 -6.94 14.90
N THR A 35 1.23 -6.20 15.51
CA THR A 35 1.54 -4.89 16.11
C THR A 35 2.04 -5.10 17.52
N ASP A 36 3.33 -4.85 17.74
CA ASP A 36 3.99 -5.12 19.03
C ASP A 36 3.87 -3.93 20.00
N ILE A 37 3.71 -2.70 19.48
CA ILE A 37 3.46 -1.50 20.29
C ILE A 37 2.57 -0.50 19.55
N VAL A 38 1.65 0.13 20.28
CA VAL A 38 0.93 1.35 19.87
C VAL A 38 1.09 2.37 21.00
N VAL A 39 1.68 3.52 20.69
CA VAL A 39 1.87 4.60 21.68
C VAL A 39 0.57 5.42 21.77
N PRO A 40 -0.09 5.47 22.94
CA PRO A 40 -1.31 6.24 23.12
C PRO A 40 -1.05 7.75 23.01
N GLY A 41 -2.05 8.51 22.59
CA GLY A 41 -2.00 9.97 22.53
C GLY A 41 -2.91 10.55 21.47
N THR A 42 -3.02 11.88 21.43
CA THR A 42 -3.84 12.57 20.41
C THR A 42 -3.20 12.46 19.01
N GLY A 43 -4.05 12.57 17.98
CA GLY A 43 -3.61 12.54 16.59
C GLY A 43 -3.39 11.13 16.05
N LYS A 44 -2.49 10.99 15.07
CA LYS A 44 -2.15 9.72 14.42
C LYS A 44 -1.37 8.82 15.38
N SER A 45 -1.66 7.52 15.42
CA SER A 45 -0.92 6.57 16.26
C SER A 45 0.53 6.39 15.79
N LEU A 46 1.46 6.31 16.75
CA LEU A 46 2.83 5.82 16.52
C LEU A 46 2.87 4.36 16.94
N GLU A 47 3.15 3.45 16.01
CA GLU A 47 3.10 2.01 16.23
C GLU A 47 4.28 1.29 15.56
N MET A 48 4.63 0.12 16.07
CA MET A 48 5.57 -0.79 15.42
C MET A 48 4.90 -2.13 15.16
N THR A 49 4.88 -2.51 13.89
CA THR A 49 4.29 -3.77 13.41
C THR A 49 5.35 -4.59 12.69
N ARG A 50 5.67 -5.76 13.19
CA ARG A 50 6.53 -6.71 12.47
C ARG A 50 5.71 -7.56 11.51
N THR A 51 6.33 -7.96 10.41
CA THR A 51 5.74 -8.77 9.34
C THR A 51 6.70 -9.90 9.00
N TYR A 52 6.21 -11.13 9.07
CA TYR A 52 6.88 -12.29 8.50
C TYR A 52 6.62 -12.35 7.00
N ASN A 53 7.61 -12.80 6.24
CA ASN A 53 7.56 -13.01 4.79
C ASN A 53 8.31 -14.31 4.46
N SER A 54 7.61 -15.35 4.04
CA SER A 54 8.18 -16.67 3.78
C SER A 54 9.11 -16.73 2.56
N LYS A 55 9.13 -15.67 1.73
CA LYS A 55 10.09 -15.53 0.62
C LYS A 55 11.28 -14.64 0.97
N SER A 56 11.29 -14.02 2.15
CA SER A 56 12.41 -13.17 2.57
C SER A 56 13.59 -14.04 2.96
N THR A 57 14.75 -13.75 2.38
CA THR A 57 16.04 -14.32 2.78
C THR A 57 16.83 -13.40 3.70
N GLU A 58 16.22 -12.28 4.12
CA GLU A 58 16.86 -11.27 4.95
C GLU A 58 16.61 -11.58 6.44
N LYS A 59 17.61 -11.29 7.26
CA LYS A 59 17.50 -11.27 8.73
C LYS A 59 17.15 -9.84 9.15
N GLY A 60 15.88 -9.57 9.43
CA GLY A 60 15.46 -8.27 9.94
C GLY A 60 15.73 -8.13 11.43
N TRP A 61 15.27 -7.04 12.01
CA TRP A 61 15.47 -6.71 13.43
C TRP A 61 14.85 -7.73 14.39
N PHE A 62 13.86 -8.48 13.91
CA PHE A 62 13.18 -9.49 14.70
C PHE A 62 13.79 -10.87 14.49
N ALA A 63 14.04 -11.35 13.27
CA ALA A 63 14.63 -12.67 13.01
C ALA A 63 14.74 -12.90 11.49
N PHE A 64 15.21 -14.08 11.07
CA PHE A 64 15.09 -14.52 9.69
C PHE A 64 13.61 -14.48 9.23
N GLY A 65 13.37 -13.94 8.04
CA GLY A 65 12.03 -13.84 7.47
C GLY A 65 11.14 -12.75 8.06
N TRP A 66 11.51 -12.16 9.19
CA TRP A 66 10.76 -11.07 9.84
C TRP A 66 11.36 -9.71 9.52
N GLY A 67 10.50 -8.70 9.38
CA GLY A 67 10.93 -7.31 9.28
C GLY A 67 9.84 -6.31 9.64
N ASN A 68 10.18 -5.03 9.69
CA ASN A 68 9.28 -3.93 9.98
C ASN A 68 9.45 -2.77 8.99
N VAL A 69 8.42 -1.95 8.80
CA VAL A 69 8.45 -0.79 7.89
C VAL A 69 9.61 0.17 8.11
N PHE A 70 10.09 0.30 9.34
CA PHE A 70 11.20 1.16 9.71
C PHE A 70 12.58 0.58 9.40
N GLU A 71 12.66 -0.69 9.00
CA GLU A 71 13.86 -1.32 8.48
C GLU A 71 14.15 -0.96 7.02
N THR A 72 13.31 -0.11 6.43
CA THR A 72 13.48 0.34 5.06
C THR A 72 14.85 0.99 4.90
N LYS A 73 15.65 0.48 3.96
CA LYS A 73 17.02 0.97 3.72
C LYS A 73 17.27 1.16 2.24
N LEU A 74 18.10 2.15 1.91
CA LEU A 74 18.52 2.43 0.54
C LEU A 74 19.91 1.84 0.31
N VAL A 75 20.07 1.10 -0.78
CA VAL A 75 21.37 0.59 -1.21
C VAL A 75 21.70 1.17 -2.58
N LYS A 76 22.88 1.82 -2.68
CA LYS A 76 23.41 2.29 -3.96
C LYS A 76 23.65 1.10 -4.89
N SER A 77 23.19 1.22 -6.13
CA SER A 77 23.50 0.27 -7.18
C SER A 77 24.66 0.80 -8.02
N PRO A 78 25.66 -0.02 -8.34
CA PRO A 78 26.79 0.42 -9.15
C PRO A 78 26.53 0.74 -10.62
N ASP A 79 25.28 0.77 -11.05
CA ASP A 79 24.86 1.14 -12.40
C ASP A 79 24.16 2.52 -12.43
N GLY A 80 24.41 3.37 -11.44
CA GLY A 80 23.84 4.71 -11.33
C GLY A 80 22.40 4.74 -10.81
N CYS A 81 21.91 3.60 -10.33
CA CYS A 81 20.58 3.45 -9.72
C CYS A 81 20.69 3.29 -8.19
N VAL A 82 19.55 3.26 -7.52
CA VAL A 82 19.46 2.82 -6.11
C VAL A 82 18.39 1.76 -5.98
N VAL A 83 18.52 0.90 -4.98
CA VAL A 83 17.51 -0.10 -4.62
C VAL A 83 17.10 0.13 -3.18
N ILE A 84 15.82 0.41 -2.99
CA ILE A 84 15.23 0.46 -1.66
C ILE A 84 14.80 -0.94 -1.29
N HIS A 85 15.28 -1.41 -0.15
CA HIS A 85 14.80 -2.62 0.50
C HIS A 85 13.68 -2.19 1.44
N GLU A 86 12.47 -2.55 1.08
CA GLU A 86 11.25 -2.21 1.78
C GLU A 86 11.09 -3.09 3.01
N HIS A 87 10.78 -2.46 4.15
CA HIS A 87 10.30 -3.11 5.36
C HIS A 87 11.22 -4.20 5.96
N GLY A 88 12.49 -4.29 5.56
CA GLY A 88 13.42 -5.34 6.02
C GLY A 88 13.11 -6.76 5.53
N ALA A 89 11.84 -7.09 5.27
CA ALA A 89 11.34 -8.42 4.94
C ALA A 89 11.12 -8.66 3.43
N GLY A 90 11.97 -8.11 2.56
CA GLY A 90 12.16 -8.65 1.21
C GLY A 90 11.50 -7.92 0.04
N GLY A 91 10.73 -6.85 0.25
CA GLY A 91 10.34 -5.99 -0.87
C GLY A 91 11.57 -5.25 -1.40
N LYS A 92 11.80 -5.23 -2.72
CA LYS A 92 12.86 -4.41 -3.33
C LYS A 92 12.24 -3.53 -4.40
N THR A 93 12.66 -2.27 -4.46
CA THR A 93 12.22 -1.34 -5.51
C THR A 93 13.41 -0.58 -6.06
N ARG A 94 13.60 -0.71 -7.38
CA ARG A 94 14.75 -0.13 -8.08
C ARG A 94 14.39 1.24 -8.68
N PHE A 95 15.25 2.22 -8.47
CA PHE A 95 15.10 3.60 -8.95
C PHE A 95 16.28 4.00 -9.82
N CYS A 96 16.01 4.52 -11.02
CA CYS A 96 17.04 4.85 -12.01
C CYS A 96 16.82 6.21 -12.69
N PRO A 97 17.85 6.82 -13.30
CA PRO A 97 17.69 8.06 -14.07
C PRO A 97 16.69 7.91 -15.22
N LYS A 98 15.93 8.97 -15.53
CA LYS A 98 14.89 8.97 -16.59
C LYS A 98 15.47 8.73 -17.99
N ASN A 99 16.67 9.26 -18.23
CA ASN A 99 17.41 9.07 -19.46
C ASN A 99 18.65 8.22 -19.13
N ALA A 100 18.73 7.04 -19.74
CA ALA A 100 19.86 6.11 -19.74
C ALA A 100 20.16 5.36 -18.43
N VAL A 101 19.56 4.18 -18.30
CA VAL A 101 20.40 2.98 -18.08
C VAL A 101 20.62 2.42 -19.47
N ASP A 102 21.82 2.60 -20.05
CA ASP A 102 22.23 1.75 -21.16
C ASP A 102 22.53 0.37 -20.55
N PRO A 103 21.65 -0.63 -20.71
CA PRO A 103 21.79 -1.90 -20.04
C PRO A 103 23.05 -2.64 -20.50
N LYS A 104 23.48 -2.45 -21.76
CA LYS A 104 24.69 -3.06 -22.31
C LYS A 104 25.94 -2.42 -21.71
N LYS A 105 26.00 -1.09 -21.64
CA LYS A 105 27.12 -0.38 -21.00
C LYS A 105 27.22 -0.70 -19.51
N ALA A 106 26.09 -0.77 -18.81
CA ALA A 106 26.06 -1.15 -17.41
C ALA A 106 26.51 -2.61 -17.20
N ALA A 107 26.06 -3.54 -18.05
CA ALA A 107 26.53 -4.91 -18.05
C ALA A 107 28.04 -5.02 -18.30
N GLN A 108 28.56 -4.26 -19.29
CA GLN A 108 29.98 -4.27 -19.63
C GLN A 108 30.84 -3.83 -18.44
N LYS A 109 30.46 -2.76 -17.73
CA LYS A 109 31.16 -2.33 -16.51
C LYS A 109 31.27 -3.44 -15.46
N VAL A 110 30.22 -4.24 -15.28
CA VAL A 110 30.24 -5.37 -14.35
C VAL A 110 31.25 -6.42 -14.83
N VAL A 111 31.19 -6.77 -16.11
CA VAL A 111 32.09 -7.78 -16.70
C VAL A 111 33.55 -7.30 -16.68
N ASP A 112 33.83 -6.03 -16.91
CA ASP A 112 35.19 -5.48 -16.86
C ASP A 112 35.80 -5.60 -15.46
N VAL A 113 35.02 -5.36 -14.40
CA VAL A 113 35.48 -5.56 -13.01
C VAL A 113 35.69 -7.05 -12.71
N MET A 114 34.85 -7.93 -13.26
CA MET A 114 35.03 -9.38 -13.13
C MET A 114 36.31 -9.87 -13.82
N ARG A 115 36.61 -9.36 -15.02
CA ARG A 115 37.82 -9.71 -15.78
C ARG A 115 39.12 -9.33 -15.05
N LYS A 116 39.08 -8.34 -14.15
CA LYS A 116 40.22 -8.01 -13.27
C LYS A 116 40.46 -9.07 -12.18
N LYS A 117 39.46 -9.90 -11.87
CA LYS A 117 39.49 -10.89 -10.79
C LYS A 117 39.56 -12.33 -11.30
N SER A 118 39.19 -12.57 -12.56
CA SER A 118 39.24 -13.91 -13.18
C SER A 118 39.42 -13.82 -14.69
N THR A 119 40.12 -14.79 -15.28
CA THR A 119 40.20 -14.95 -16.73
C THR A 119 38.85 -15.45 -17.28
N LEU A 120 38.31 -14.74 -18.27
CA LEU A 120 37.08 -15.10 -18.96
C LEU A 120 37.36 -15.13 -20.46
N SER A 121 36.91 -16.18 -21.15
CA SER A 121 37.00 -16.26 -22.60
C SER A 121 36.14 -15.18 -23.27
N ALA A 122 36.48 -14.81 -24.50
CA ALA A 122 35.70 -13.81 -25.26
C ALA A 122 34.22 -14.21 -25.41
N LYS A 123 33.95 -15.51 -25.59
CA LYS A 123 32.59 -16.06 -25.62
C LYS A 123 31.87 -15.86 -24.28
N ALA A 124 32.52 -16.20 -23.16
CA ALA A 124 31.94 -16.05 -21.83
C ALA A 124 31.65 -14.57 -21.50
N VAL A 125 32.54 -13.65 -21.90
CA VAL A 125 32.32 -12.20 -21.77
C VAL A 125 31.07 -11.76 -22.53
N LYS A 126 30.97 -12.14 -23.81
CA LYS A 126 29.81 -11.79 -24.66
C LYS A 126 28.50 -12.34 -24.09
N ASP A 127 28.47 -13.60 -23.71
CA ASP A 127 27.27 -14.27 -23.19
C ASP A 127 26.85 -13.66 -21.84
N LEU A 128 27.80 -13.38 -20.95
CA LEU A 128 27.52 -12.74 -19.66
C LEU A 128 27.04 -11.30 -19.84
N THR A 129 27.70 -10.49 -20.68
CA THR A 129 27.26 -9.10 -20.95
C THR A 129 25.82 -9.08 -21.47
N ASN A 130 25.47 -9.97 -22.40
CA ASN A 130 24.10 -10.08 -22.90
C ASN A 130 23.10 -10.49 -21.81
N LYS A 131 23.47 -11.47 -20.97
CA LYS A 131 22.63 -11.93 -19.86
C LYS A 131 22.37 -10.82 -18.84
N LEU A 132 23.40 -10.04 -18.48
CA LEU A 132 23.29 -8.92 -17.54
C LEU A 132 22.54 -7.72 -18.16
N ALA A 133 22.68 -7.47 -19.47
CA ALA A 133 21.94 -6.41 -20.15
C ALA A 133 20.43 -6.68 -20.09
N ASN A 134 20.03 -7.93 -20.33
CA ASN A 134 18.62 -8.34 -20.39
C ASN A 134 18.00 -8.66 -19.02
N ASN A 135 18.74 -8.53 -17.92
CA ASN A 135 18.24 -8.82 -16.58
C ASN A 135 18.78 -7.81 -15.55
N ALA A 136 17.94 -6.83 -15.21
CA ALA A 136 18.30 -5.77 -14.27
C ALA A 136 18.59 -6.27 -12.85
N GLU A 137 17.86 -7.28 -12.38
CA GLU A 137 18.07 -7.88 -11.05
C GLU A 137 19.43 -8.60 -10.98
N LEU A 138 19.74 -9.40 -12.00
CA LEU A 138 21.00 -10.12 -12.08
C LEU A 138 22.19 -9.17 -12.20
N ARG A 139 22.06 -8.14 -13.05
CA ARG A 139 23.06 -7.07 -13.18
C ARG A 139 23.33 -6.41 -11.84
N HIS A 140 22.28 -6.07 -11.10
CA HIS A 140 22.41 -5.48 -9.78
C HIS A 140 23.10 -6.41 -8.77
N ALA A 141 22.70 -7.69 -8.74
CA ALA A 141 23.32 -8.69 -7.87
C ALA A 141 24.82 -8.85 -8.14
N TYR A 142 25.21 -8.93 -9.42
CA TYR A 142 26.63 -9.06 -9.80
C TYR A 142 27.40 -7.77 -9.51
N ALA A 143 26.81 -6.61 -9.81
CA ALA A 143 27.42 -5.33 -9.53
C ALA A 143 27.77 -5.19 -8.03
N ARG A 144 26.86 -5.59 -7.13
CA ARG A 144 27.14 -5.65 -5.68
C ARG A 144 28.24 -6.67 -5.37
N LYS A 145 28.08 -7.92 -5.84
CA LYS A 145 29.01 -9.03 -5.55
C LYS A 145 30.45 -8.68 -5.90
N PHE A 146 30.67 -7.97 -7.02
CA PHE A 146 32.00 -7.64 -7.50
C PHE A 146 32.50 -6.26 -7.07
N GLY A 147 31.69 -5.47 -6.37
CA GLY A 147 32.08 -4.15 -5.85
C GLY A 147 32.27 -3.11 -6.95
N VAL A 148 31.43 -3.16 -7.99
CA VAL A 148 31.46 -2.15 -9.06
C VAL A 148 31.20 -0.78 -8.41
N LYS A 149 31.93 0.27 -8.83
CA LYS A 149 31.73 1.63 -8.32
C LYS A 149 30.85 2.43 -9.27
N SER A 150 29.88 3.17 -8.72
CA SER A 150 29.18 4.23 -9.42
C SER A 150 28.73 5.26 -8.42
N ASP A 151 29.09 6.51 -8.70
CA ASP A 151 28.58 7.65 -7.96
C ASP A 151 27.33 8.18 -8.66
N ILE A 152 26.42 8.73 -7.86
CA ILE A 152 25.22 9.40 -8.34
C ILE A 152 25.35 10.84 -7.91
N ALA A 153 25.43 11.76 -8.86
CA ALA A 153 25.68 13.17 -8.57
C ALA A 153 24.58 13.75 -7.66
N VAL A 154 24.97 14.60 -6.72
CA VAL A 154 24.02 15.37 -5.90
C VAL A 154 23.11 16.19 -6.81
N GLY A 155 21.81 16.22 -6.50
CA GLY A 155 20.79 16.85 -7.34
C GLY A 155 20.16 15.92 -8.38
N SER A 156 20.73 14.73 -8.61
CA SER A 156 20.11 13.73 -9.49
C SER A 156 18.74 13.29 -8.97
N THR A 157 17.81 13.04 -9.91
CA THR A 157 16.52 12.41 -9.60
C THR A 157 16.43 11.06 -10.30
N LEU A 158 16.13 10.04 -9.51
CA LEU A 158 15.94 8.66 -9.94
C LEU A 158 14.46 8.33 -9.85
N TYR A 159 13.97 7.45 -10.71
CA TYR A 159 12.55 7.16 -10.89
C TYR A 159 12.30 5.67 -10.80
N SER A 160 11.14 5.31 -10.25
CA SER A 160 10.59 3.96 -10.29
C SER A 160 9.09 4.04 -10.50
N ASN A 161 8.53 3.02 -11.12
CA ASN A 161 7.08 2.84 -11.21
C ASN A 161 6.64 1.42 -10.80
N GLU A 162 7.54 0.61 -10.24
CA GLU A 162 7.23 -0.76 -9.80
C GLU A 162 6.15 -0.80 -8.72
N ARG A 163 6.07 0.26 -7.90
CA ARG A 163 5.09 0.44 -6.82
C ARG A 163 4.37 1.78 -6.94
N GLY A 164 3.89 2.08 -8.15
CA GLY A 164 3.41 3.41 -8.52
C GLY A 164 4.55 4.38 -8.78
N ILE A 165 4.24 5.55 -9.35
CA ILE A 165 5.25 6.52 -9.77
C ILE A 165 5.91 7.15 -8.54
N GLN A 166 7.18 6.85 -8.35
CA GLN A 166 7.98 7.32 -7.23
C GLN A 166 9.31 7.88 -7.73
N GLN A 167 9.93 8.73 -6.92
CA GLN A 167 11.25 9.27 -7.22
C GLN A 167 12.16 9.28 -5.99
N VAL A 168 13.46 9.16 -6.22
CA VAL A 168 14.51 9.39 -5.22
C VAL A 168 15.35 10.57 -5.67
N LYS A 169 15.44 11.61 -4.83
CA LYS A 169 16.38 12.72 -5.01
C LYS A 169 17.66 12.45 -4.24
N VAL A 170 18.80 12.68 -4.88
CA VAL A 170 20.11 12.61 -4.23
C VAL A 170 20.41 13.96 -3.60
N LEU A 171 20.57 13.99 -2.28
CA LEU A 171 20.82 15.18 -1.47
C LEU A 171 22.29 15.23 -1.03
N LYS A 172 22.78 16.41 -0.62
CA LYS A 172 24.11 16.53 0.00
C LYS A 172 24.24 15.70 1.28
N THR A 173 23.14 15.54 2.01
CA THR A 173 23.05 14.82 3.29
C THR A 173 22.69 13.34 3.14
N GLY A 174 22.34 12.87 1.94
CA GLY A 174 21.88 11.49 1.72
C GLY A 174 20.87 11.41 0.58
N PHE A 175 19.70 10.83 0.84
CA PHE A 175 18.68 10.58 -0.18
C PHE A 175 17.29 10.92 0.34
N MET A 176 16.38 11.30 -0.56
CA MET A 176 14.97 11.46 -0.23
C MET A 176 14.11 10.72 -1.26
N ARG A 177 13.41 9.67 -0.83
CA ARG A 177 12.31 9.08 -1.58
C ARG A 177 11.07 9.96 -1.44
N ALA A 178 10.39 10.22 -2.54
CA ALA A 178 9.03 10.77 -2.58
C ALA A 178 8.11 9.78 -3.30
N SER A 179 7.08 9.34 -2.58
CA SER A 179 6.04 8.46 -3.09
C SER A 179 4.87 9.25 -3.69
N ASN A 180 4.08 8.62 -4.55
CA ASN A 180 2.92 9.22 -5.22
C ASN A 180 1.81 9.67 -4.27
N ASP A 181 1.73 9.09 -3.07
CA ASP A 181 0.76 9.43 -2.04
C ASP A 181 1.14 10.69 -1.22
N GLY A 182 2.31 11.28 -1.49
CA GLY A 182 2.85 12.43 -0.79
C GLY A 182 3.77 12.08 0.39
N LYS A 183 3.97 10.79 0.70
CA LYS A 183 4.95 10.34 1.70
C LYS A 183 6.37 10.64 1.22
N LYS A 184 7.22 11.08 2.14
CA LYS A 184 8.65 11.29 1.95
C LYS A 184 9.45 10.51 2.98
N GLU A 185 10.50 9.85 2.54
CA GLU A 185 11.47 9.14 3.38
C GLU A 185 12.86 9.67 3.12
N TYR A 186 13.57 10.01 4.19
CA TYR A 186 14.92 10.55 4.14
C TYR A 186 15.88 9.49 4.66
N PHE A 187 16.92 9.24 3.89
CA PHE A 187 17.98 8.28 4.20
C PHE A 187 19.30 9.03 4.34
N ASN A 188 20.14 8.61 5.26
CA ASN A 188 21.50 9.14 5.41
C ASN A 188 22.42 8.68 4.27
N LYS A 189 23.69 9.10 4.31
CA LYS A 189 24.70 8.73 3.30
C LYS A 189 24.96 7.22 3.23
N ASP A 190 24.76 6.51 4.33
CA ASP A 190 24.89 5.06 4.44
C ASP A 190 23.60 4.31 4.05
N GLY A 191 22.52 5.05 3.77
CA GLY A 191 21.24 4.50 3.34
C GLY A 191 20.30 4.08 4.48
N GLN A 192 20.60 4.43 5.72
CA GLN A 192 19.71 4.21 6.87
C GLN A 192 18.59 5.25 6.89
N LEU A 193 17.38 4.85 7.25
CA LEU A 193 16.21 5.74 7.33
C LEU A 193 16.31 6.68 8.54
N GLU A 194 16.35 8.00 8.31
CA GLU A 194 16.48 9.00 9.38
C GLU A 194 15.16 9.72 9.68
N LYS A 195 14.28 9.83 8.67
CA LYS A 195 13.02 10.57 8.82
C LYS A 195 11.96 10.11 7.83
N VAL A 196 10.73 10.04 8.29
CA VAL A 196 9.52 9.85 7.48
C VAL A 196 8.63 11.08 7.64
N VAL A 197 8.05 11.57 6.55
CA VAL A 197 7.08 12.66 6.53
C VAL A 197 5.89 12.24 5.68
N ASP A 198 4.68 12.26 6.23
CA ASP A 198 3.49 11.96 5.43
C ASP A 198 2.93 13.21 4.71
N LYS A 199 1.89 13.01 3.89
CA LYS A 199 1.25 14.09 3.12
C LYS A 199 0.68 15.24 3.96
N ASN A 200 0.43 15.01 5.25
CA ASN A 200 -0.10 15.99 6.19
C ASN A 200 1.01 16.61 7.07
N ASN A 201 2.28 16.38 6.72
CA ASN A 201 3.47 16.79 7.48
C ASN A 201 3.60 16.14 8.86
N TYR A 202 2.90 15.03 9.15
CA TYR A 202 3.22 14.22 10.32
C TYR A 202 4.58 13.57 10.12
N THR A 203 5.47 13.68 11.12
CA THR A 203 6.85 13.21 11.01
C THR A 203 7.17 12.10 12.00
N VAL A 204 8.05 11.18 11.61
CA VAL A 204 8.69 10.19 12.49
C VAL A 204 10.20 10.29 12.25
N GLU A 205 10.97 10.47 13.31
CA GLU A 205 12.43 10.64 13.28
C GLU A 205 13.11 9.49 14.01
N PHE A 206 14.29 9.10 13.51
CA PHE A 206 15.05 7.93 13.93
C PHE A 206 16.34 8.37 14.60
N THR A 207 16.62 7.85 15.79
CA THR A 207 17.86 8.12 16.54
C THR A 207 18.68 6.85 16.64
N TYR A 208 19.87 6.86 16.05
CA TYR A 208 20.81 5.73 16.07
C TYR A 208 21.90 5.93 17.12
N LYS A 209 22.32 4.83 17.79
CA LYS A 209 23.50 4.76 18.67
C LYS A 209 24.31 3.54 18.29
N ASN A 210 25.63 3.71 18.09
CA ASN A 210 26.51 2.62 17.66
C ASN A 210 25.97 1.84 16.43
N LYS A 211 25.43 2.58 15.44
CA LYS A 211 24.76 2.08 14.22
C LYS A 211 23.42 1.34 14.42
N ASN A 212 23.02 1.02 15.65
CA ASN A 212 21.72 0.41 15.96
C ASN A 212 20.67 1.50 16.25
N LEU A 213 19.41 1.23 15.88
CA LEU A 213 18.32 2.16 16.15
C LEU A 213 18.02 2.16 17.66
N TYR A 214 18.19 3.29 18.31
CA TYR A 214 17.96 3.44 19.74
C TYR A 214 16.51 3.85 20.05
N SER A 215 15.97 4.80 19.30
CA SER A 215 14.59 5.26 19.48
C SER A 215 13.99 5.87 18.23
N ILE A 216 12.66 5.87 18.16
CA ILE A 216 11.88 6.62 17.17
C ILE A 216 10.93 7.58 17.86
N LYS A 217 10.78 8.79 17.31
CA LYS A 217 9.95 9.85 17.88
C LYS A 217 9.10 10.50 16.80
N ASP A 218 7.82 10.74 17.08
CA ASP A 218 6.93 11.44 16.15
C ASP A 218 6.80 12.94 16.41
N SER A 219 6.13 13.66 15.50
CA SER A 219 5.85 15.10 15.61
C SER A 219 4.92 15.48 16.77
N PHE A 220 4.25 14.51 17.41
CA PHE A 220 3.46 14.69 18.62
C PHE A 220 4.24 14.28 19.88
N ALA A 221 5.55 14.10 19.77
CA ALA A 221 6.46 13.69 20.83
C ALA A 221 6.21 12.29 21.42
N LYS A 222 5.41 11.44 20.76
CA LYS A 222 5.33 10.02 21.09
C LYS A 222 6.65 9.35 20.72
N GLN A 223 7.12 8.46 21.59
CA GLN A 223 8.45 7.87 21.46
C GLN A 223 8.43 6.37 21.76
N ILE A 224 9.19 5.62 20.98
CA ILE A 224 9.44 4.18 21.20
C ILE A 224 10.95 3.98 21.34
N TYR A 225 11.35 3.21 22.34
CA TYR A 225 12.73 2.82 22.63
C TYR A 225 12.93 1.34 22.35
N LEU A 226 14.17 0.97 22.01
CA LEU A 226 14.55 -0.39 21.63
C LEU A 226 15.79 -0.85 22.43
N GLU A 227 15.77 -2.10 22.86
CA GLU A 227 16.93 -2.82 23.42
C GLU A 227 17.31 -3.96 22.49
N TRP A 228 18.60 -4.09 22.19
CA TRP A 228 19.14 -5.06 21.23
C TRP A 228 20.03 -6.06 21.96
N ASN A 229 20.02 -7.32 21.52
CA ASN A 229 21.05 -8.27 21.92
C ASN A 229 22.33 -8.12 21.08
N THR A 230 23.36 -8.91 21.41
CA THR A 230 24.67 -8.93 20.72
C THR A 230 24.58 -9.40 19.27
N ASP A 231 23.56 -10.19 18.92
CA ASP A 231 23.32 -10.65 17.55
C ASP A 231 22.61 -9.61 16.68
N GLY A 232 22.28 -8.43 17.23
CA GLY A 232 21.59 -7.37 16.50
C GLY A 232 20.09 -7.65 16.30
N ARG A 233 19.44 -8.34 17.24
CA ARG A 233 17.97 -8.53 17.29
C ARG A 233 17.35 -7.73 18.45
N ILE A 234 16.14 -7.22 18.26
CA ILE A 234 15.40 -6.49 19.30
C ILE A 234 14.92 -7.48 20.37
N VAL A 235 15.31 -7.27 21.63
CA VAL A 235 14.83 -8.09 22.76
C VAL A 235 13.72 -7.42 23.56
N LYS A 236 13.70 -6.07 23.59
CA LYS A 236 12.64 -5.30 24.24
C LYS A 236 12.30 -4.03 23.48
N MET A 237 11.05 -3.63 23.61
CA MET A 237 10.54 -2.36 23.10
C MET A 237 9.52 -1.74 24.07
N TRP A 238 9.60 -0.44 24.31
CA TRP A 238 8.70 0.27 25.23
C TRP A 238 8.52 1.73 24.84
N SER A 239 7.49 2.38 25.40
CA SER A 239 7.27 3.83 25.25
C SER A 239 7.37 4.55 26.60
N ALA A 240 6.60 4.10 27.58
CA ALA A 240 6.80 4.32 29.00
C ALA A 240 7.25 2.98 29.62
N LYS A 241 8.16 3.00 30.60
CA LYS A 241 8.88 1.81 31.09
C LYS A 241 7.97 0.74 31.73
N ASP A 242 6.69 1.03 31.98
CA ASP A 242 5.69 0.16 32.62
C ASP A 242 5.13 -0.93 31.70
N LYS A 243 5.09 -0.69 30.38
CA LYS A 243 4.63 -1.67 29.39
C LYS A 243 5.71 -1.95 28.35
N VAL A 244 6.12 -3.22 28.28
CA VAL A 244 7.25 -3.66 27.47
C VAL A 244 6.80 -4.82 26.58
N ALA A 245 7.06 -4.69 25.28
CA ALA A 245 7.03 -5.81 24.36
C ALA A 245 8.36 -6.57 24.44
N THR A 246 8.32 -7.90 24.44
CA THR A 246 9.49 -8.77 24.64
C THR A 246 9.58 -9.87 23.59
N PHE A 247 10.79 -10.22 23.18
CA PHE A 247 11.05 -11.20 22.13
C PHE A 247 12.10 -12.23 22.57
N LYS A 248 11.93 -13.49 22.19
CA LYS A 248 12.87 -14.58 22.49
C LYS A 248 13.23 -15.35 21.22
N TYR A 249 14.47 -15.82 21.18
CA TYR A 249 15.10 -16.38 19.99
C TYR A 249 15.66 -17.77 20.23
N LYS A 250 15.68 -18.59 19.18
CA LYS A 250 16.47 -19.83 19.10
C LYS A 250 17.24 -19.79 17.79
N GLY A 251 18.55 -19.62 17.86
CA GLY A 251 19.37 -19.38 16.66
C GLY A 251 18.89 -18.12 15.93
N ASP A 252 18.55 -18.26 14.65
CA ASP A 252 18.05 -17.17 13.80
C ASP A 252 16.53 -16.96 13.85
N ASP A 253 15.80 -17.81 14.59
CA ASP A 253 14.34 -17.83 14.61
C ASP A 253 13.77 -17.13 15.84
N LEU A 254 12.71 -16.35 15.62
CA LEU A 254 11.88 -15.76 16.67
C LEU A 254 10.90 -16.80 17.16
N VAL A 255 11.10 -17.34 18.36
CA VAL A 255 10.28 -18.45 18.90
C VAL A 255 9.17 -17.99 19.83
N TYR A 256 9.27 -16.77 20.38
CA TYR A 256 8.24 -16.19 21.23
C TYR A 256 8.25 -14.67 21.17
N SER A 257 7.05 -14.08 21.26
CA SER A 257 6.85 -12.64 21.37
C SER A 257 5.70 -12.31 22.32
N LYS A 258 5.81 -11.17 23.00
CA LYS A 258 4.73 -10.55 23.76
C LYS A 258 4.64 -9.08 23.41
N ASP A 259 3.45 -8.58 23.10
CA ASP A 259 3.22 -7.16 22.82
C ASP A 259 2.98 -6.34 24.10
N VAL A 260 2.89 -5.01 23.97
CA VAL A 260 2.62 -4.11 25.12
C VAL A 260 1.20 -4.25 25.70
N ALA A 261 0.27 -4.85 24.97
CA ALA A 261 -1.08 -5.15 25.45
C ALA A 261 -1.13 -6.46 26.25
N GLY A 262 -0.06 -7.25 26.20
CA GLY A 262 0.07 -8.53 26.89
C GLY A 262 -0.34 -9.74 26.05
N ASN A 263 -0.61 -9.57 24.75
CA ASN A 263 -0.86 -10.71 23.87
C ASN A 263 0.46 -11.45 23.64
N GLU A 264 0.41 -12.77 23.69
CA GLU A 264 1.58 -13.64 23.58
C GLU A 264 1.45 -14.58 22.39
N TYR A 265 2.56 -14.81 21.70
CA TYR A 265 2.61 -15.70 20.54
C TYR A 265 3.86 -16.57 20.59
N GLY A 266 3.68 -17.85 20.24
CA GLY A 266 4.77 -18.80 19.99
C GLY A 266 4.89 -19.13 18.51
N TYR A 267 6.09 -19.50 18.08
CA TYR A 267 6.39 -19.79 16.68
C TYR A 267 7.25 -21.05 16.53
N GLU A 268 6.88 -21.90 15.57
CA GLU A 268 7.66 -23.08 15.19
C GLU A 268 8.11 -22.96 13.72
N TYR A 269 9.27 -23.54 13.42
CA TYR A 269 9.93 -23.45 12.13
C TYR A 269 10.39 -24.83 11.66
N ASP A 270 10.51 -25.01 10.34
CA ASP A 270 11.24 -26.13 9.76
C ASP A 270 12.77 -25.86 9.74
N SER A 271 13.56 -26.82 9.25
CA SER A 271 15.02 -26.71 9.15
C SER A 271 15.50 -25.66 8.15
N ASN A 272 14.61 -25.14 7.29
CA ASN A 272 14.90 -24.07 6.32
C ASN A 272 14.45 -22.70 6.84
N HIS A 273 14.11 -22.59 8.13
CA HIS A 273 13.57 -21.39 8.77
C HIS A 273 12.22 -20.93 8.22
N ASN A 274 11.43 -21.82 7.61
CA ASN A 274 10.05 -21.50 7.24
C ASN A 274 9.14 -21.65 8.47
N LEU A 275 8.36 -20.61 8.78
CA LEU A 275 7.35 -20.64 9.84
C LEU A 275 6.28 -21.70 9.56
N THR A 276 6.23 -22.78 10.34
CA THR A 276 5.28 -23.88 10.20
C THR A 276 4.09 -23.78 11.14
N LYS A 277 4.22 -23.06 12.26
CA LYS A 277 3.13 -22.88 13.22
C LYS A 277 3.19 -21.54 13.93
N VAL A 278 2.02 -20.94 14.13
CA VAL A 278 1.80 -19.84 15.08
C VAL A 278 0.91 -20.35 16.20
N ILE A 279 1.36 -20.19 17.45
CA ILE A 279 0.64 -20.56 18.66
C ILE A 279 0.14 -19.27 19.33
N TYR A 280 -1.17 -19.16 19.55
CA TYR A 280 -1.83 -17.97 20.13
C TYR A 280 -2.00 -18.05 21.65
N ASN A 281 -1.74 -19.23 22.24
CA ASN A 281 -1.70 -19.45 23.68
C ASN A 281 -0.41 -20.21 24.09
N PRO A 282 0.79 -19.62 23.87
CA PRO A 282 2.05 -20.29 24.14
C PRO A 282 2.25 -20.65 25.62
N ASN A 283 1.66 -19.87 26.53
CA ASN A 283 1.71 -20.07 27.99
C ASN A 283 0.39 -20.63 28.55
N ARG A 284 -0.28 -21.51 27.80
CA ARG A 284 -1.53 -22.17 28.20
C ARG A 284 -1.38 -23.02 29.46
N LYS A 285 -2.46 -23.18 30.23
CA LYS A 285 -2.48 -24.06 31.42
C LYS A 285 -2.46 -25.53 30.98
N LYS A 286 -1.96 -26.40 31.87
CA LYS A 286 -2.00 -27.85 31.65
C LYS A 286 -3.46 -28.30 31.42
N GLY A 287 -3.70 -29.00 30.30
CA GLY A 287 -5.04 -29.46 29.90
C GLY A 287 -5.78 -28.52 28.94
N GLU A 288 -5.34 -27.27 28.76
CA GLU A 288 -5.91 -26.39 27.74
C GLU A 288 -5.44 -26.80 26.34
N LYS A 289 -6.37 -26.79 25.38
CA LYS A 289 -6.06 -27.10 23.98
C LYS A 289 -5.18 -25.99 23.38
N GLU A 290 -4.21 -26.39 22.56
CA GLU A 290 -3.41 -25.45 21.77
C GLU A 290 -4.29 -24.74 20.73
N ASP A 291 -4.27 -23.41 20.76
CA ASP A 291 -4.85 -22.53 19.73
C ASP A 291 -3.72 -22.15 18.77
N SER A 292 -3.80 -22.66 17.54
CA SER A 292 -2.73 -22.48 16.56
C SER A 292 -3.23 -22.38 15.13
N MET A 293 -2.40 -21.75 14.30
CA MET A 293 -2.47 -21.79 12.84
C MET A 293 -1.26 -22.60 12.34
N LYS A 294 -1.48 -23.45 11.33
CA LYS A 294 -0.45 -24.30 10.73
C LYS A 294 -0.21 -23.95 9.27
N LEU A 295 1.04 -24.06 8.86
CA LEU A 295 1.53 -23.75 7.52
C LEU A 295 2.34 -24.93 6.98
N GLU A 296 2.08 -25.29 5.74
CA GLU A 296 2.82 -26.32 5.01
C GLU A 296 3.37 -25.70 3.71
N TYR A 297 4.53 -26.18 3.27
CA TYR A 297 5.26 -25.64 2.12
C TYR A 297 5.51 -26.73 1.07
N GLU A 298 5.68 -26.35 -0.20
CA GLU A 298 6.22 -27.23 -1.24
C GLU A 298 7.74 -27.43 -1.05
N ASP A 299 8.21 -28.67 -1.11
CA ASP A 299 9.61 -29.02 -0.85
C ASP A 299 10.65 -28.28 -1.72
N LYS A 300 10.31 -28.01 -2.99
CA LYS A 300 11.26 -27.45 -3.97
C LYS A 300 11.27 -25.93 -4.02
N THR A 301 10.09 -25.31 -3.91
CA THR A 301 9.91 -23.86 -4.13
C THR A 301 9.86 -23.09 -2.81
N TYR A 302 9.59 -23.80 -1.70
CA TYR A 302 9.21 -23.27 -0.39
C TYR A 302 8.03 -22.29 -0.49
N PHE A 303 7.17 -22.49 -1.49
CA PHE A 303 5.90 -21.78 -1.59
C PHE A 303 4.91 -22.42 -0.63
N ILE A 304 4.04 -21.61 -0.03
CA ILE A 304 2.99 -22.13 0.83
C ILE A 304 2.08 -23.07 0.04
N SER A 305 1.93 -24.31 0.50
CA SER A 305 1.09 -25.33 -0.13
C SER A 305 -0.26 -25.47 0.59
N LYS A 306 -0.28 -25.23 1.91
CA LYS A 306 -1.50 -25.31 2.70
C LYS A 306 -1.43 -24.45 3.96
N ILE A 307 -2.57 -23.86 4.31
CA ILE A 307 -2.79 -23.15 5.57
C ILE A 307 -4.00 -23.79 6.25
N THR A 308 -3.84 -24.17 7.51
CA THR A 308 -4.95 -24.47 8.42
C THR A 308 -5.03 -23.33 9.42
N ASP A 309 -6.11 -22.57 9.38
CA ASP A 309 -6.31 -21.44 10.29
C ASP A 309 -6.69 -21.91 11.71
N ARG A 310 -6.88 -20.94 12.61
CA ARG A 310 -7.21 -21.20 14.03
C ARG A 310 -8.54 -21.92 14.23
N ASN A 311 -9.48 -21.76 13.30
CA ASN A 311 -10.78 -22.42 13.34
C ASN A 311 -10.72 -23.85 12.75
N GLY A 312 -9.59 -24.21 12.14
CA GLY A 312 -9.41 -25.48 11.43
C GLY A 312 -9.77 -25.40 9.95
N ASP A 313 -10.13 -24.22 9.43
CA ASP A 313 -10.44 -24.05 8.02
C ASP A 313 -9.17 -24.19 7.18
N VAL A 314 -9.27 -24.95 6.09
CA VAL A 314 -8.14 -25.26 5.22
C VAL A 314 -8.20 -24.46 3.93
N THR A 315 -7.08 -23.83 3.58
CA THR A 315 -6.83 -23.31 2.24
C THR A 315 -5.62 -24.02 1.63
N SER A 316 -5.80 -24.61 0.46
CA SER A 316 -4.72 -25.30 -0.28
C SER A 316 -4.33 -24.53 -1.54
N TYR A 317 -3.06 -24.60 -1.89
CA TYR A 317 -2.44 -23.90 -3.01
C TYR A 317 -1.71 -24.89 -3.90
N LYS A 318 -1.94 -24.81 -5.22
CA LYS A 318 -1.22 -25.61 -6.21
C LYS A 318 -0.63 -24.68 -7.28
N TYR A 319 0.65 -24.87 -7.59
CA TYR A 319 1.37 -24.05 -8.54
C TYR A 319 1.60 -24.81 -9.85
N GLY A 320 1.48 -24.10 -10.96
CA GLY A 320 1.72 -24.65 -12.29
C GLY A 320 2.34 -23.62 -13.22
N SER A 321 2.91 -24.08 -14.32
CA SER A 321 3.53 -23.18 -15.30
C SER A 321 3.43 -23.71 -16.71
N ASN A 322 3.52 -22.81 -17.68
CA ASN A 322 3.54 -23.16 -19.08
C ASN A 322 4.88 -23.85 -19.39
N PRO A 323 4.89 -25.11 -19.87
CA PRO A 323 6.14 -25.84 -20.14
C PRO A 323 7.08 -25.13 -21.12
N LYS A 324 6.53 -24.31 -22.04
CA LYS A 324 7.32 -23.56 -23.03
C LYS A 324 7.95 -22.28 -22.44
N ASP A 325 7.36 -21.71 -21.40
CA ASP A 325 7.89 -20.54 -20.70
C ASP A 325 7.56 -20.57 -19.20
N PRO A 326 8.16 -21.50 -18.44
CA PRO A 326 7.79 -21.72 -17.05
C PRO A 326 8.18 -20.54 -16.14
N LYS A 327 9.13 -19.70 -16.58
CA LYS A 327 9.63 -18.56 -15.82
C LYS A 327 8.77 -17.32 -15.95
N ASN A 328 8.08 -17.14 -17.08
CA ASN A 328 7.29 -15.94 -17.33
C ASN A 328 5.81 -16.21 -17.50
N HIS A 329 5.38 -17.47 -17.63
CA HIS A 329 3.96 -17.81 -17.72
C HIS A 329 3.61 -18.93 -16.74
N TYR A 330 2.94 -18.56 -15.65
CA TYR A 330 2.63 -19.47 -14.54
C TYR A 330 1.30 -19.15 -13.88
N TRP A 331 0.81 -20.04 -13.02
CA TRP A 331 -0.45 -19.87 -12.32
C TRP A 331 -0.45 -20.52 -10.93
N THR A 332 -1.39 -20.06 -10.11
CA THR A 332 -1.74 -20.64 -8.81
C THR A 332 -3.22 -20.98 -8.78
N GLU A 333 -3.53 -22.18 -8.32
CA GLU A 333 -4.88 -22.64 -8.00
C GLU A 333 -5.06 -22.62 -6.48
N VAL A 334 -6.15 -22.00 -6.02
CA VAL A 334 -6.48 -21.85 -4.61
C VAL A 334 -7.78 -22.60 -4.34
N THR A 335 -7.73 -23.58 -3.45
CA THR A 335 -8.88 -24.41 -3.09
C THR A 335 -9.29 -24.14 -1.64
N LYS A 336 -10.57 -23.88 -1.41
CA LYS A 336 -11.20 -23.73 -0.09
C LYS A 336 -12.52 -24.48 -0.03
N ASN A 337 -13.00 -24.82 1.17
CA ASN A 337 -14.36 -25.31 1.34
C ASN A 337 -15.37 -24.18 1.04
N GLY A 338 -16.32 -24.44 0.15
CA GLY A 338 -17.46 -23.58 -0.13
C GLY A 338 -18.58 -23.73 0.91
N PHE A 339 -19.66 -22.96 0.75
CA PHE A 339 -20.80 -22.92 1.68
C PHE A 339 -21.49 -24.27 1.96
N ASN A 340 -21.29 -25.26 1.09
CA ASN A 340 -21.84 -26.61 1.20
C ASN A 340 -20.76 -27.65 1.58
N ASN A 341 -19.64 -27.21 2.15
CA ASN A 341 -18.45 -28.01 2.42
C ASN A 341 -17.83 -28.69 1.18
N LYS A 342 -18.25 -28.32 -0.04
CA LYS A 342 -17.59 -28.79 -1.27
C LYS A 342 -16.40 -27.90 -1.60
N PRO A 343 -15.28 -28.44 -2.07
CA PRO A 343 -14.13 -27.64 -2.45
C PRO A 343 -14.46 -26.74 -3.65
N VAL A 344 -14.09 -25.47 -3.55
CA VAL A 344 -14.16 -24.47 -4.62
C VAL A 344 -12.73 -24.07 -4.97
N THR A 345 -12.37 -24.24 -6.25
CA THR A 345 -11.04 -23.89 -6.77
C THR A 345 -11.09 -22.67 -7.67
N ASN A 346 -10.28 -21.67 -7.34
CA ASN A 346 -10.07 -20.46 -8.14
C ASN A 346 -8.66 -20.48 -8.74
N LYS A 347 -8.51 -20.02 -9.99
CA LYS A 347 -7.22 -20.00 -10.69
C LYS A 347 -6.76 -18.57 -10.97
N TYR A 348 -5.47 -18.30 -10.77
CA TYR A 348 -4.81 -17.02 -11.01
C TYR A 348 -3.58 -17.25 -11.87
N GLU A 349 -3.58 -16.71 -13.08
CA GLU A 349 -2.56 -16.93 -14.09
C GLU A 349 -1.87 -15.61 -14.44
N TYR A 350 -0.55 -15.65 -14.58
CA TYR A 350 0.33 -14.50 -14.72
C TYR A 350 1.23 -14.68 -15.94
N GLU A 351 1.35 -13.63 -16.75
CA GLU A 351 2.31 -13.53 -17.84
C GLU A 351 3.21 -12.31 -17.61
N ILE A 352 4.52 -12.53 -17.62
CA ILE A 352 5.55 -11.53 -17.34
C ILE A 352 6.32 -11.24 -18.63
N LYS A 353 6.63 -9.98 -18.89
CA LYS A 353 7.50 -9.57 -19.99
C LYS A 353 8.67 -8.73 -19.48
N THR A 354 9.68 -8.57 -20.33
CA THR A 354 10.89 -7.79 -20.03
C THR A 354 10.85 -6.50 -20.83
N ARG A 355 11.09 -5.38 -20.16
CA ARG A 355 11.23 -4.05 -20.76
C ARG A 355 12.61 -3.89 -21.42
N PRO A 356 12.80 -2.89 -22.30
CA PRO A 356 14.10 -2.60 -22.92
C PRO A 356 15.27 -2.40 -21.95
N ASP A 357 15.01 -1.96 -20.71
CA ASP A 357 16.05 -1.75 -19.67
C ASP A 357 16.43 -3.05 -18.90
N GLY A 358 15.80 -4.17 -19.26
CA GLY A 358 15.97 -5.47 -18.61
C GLY A 358 15.14 -5.66 -17.35
N SER A 359 14.26 -4.71 -16.98
CA SER A 359 13.32 -4.87 -15.88
C SER A 359 12.10 -5.69 -16.29
N ARG A 360 11.47 -6.38 -15.34
CA ARG A 360 10.28 -7.23 -15.60
C ARG A 360 9.00 -6.49 -15.27
N TYR A 361 7.92 -6.80 -15.99
CA TYR A 361 6.58 -6.29 -15.70
C TYR A 361 5.51 -7.36 -15.91
N THR A 362 4.43 -7.28 -15.13
CA THR A 362 3.26 -8.13 -15.38
C THR A 362 2.57 -7.61 -16.63
N TYR A 363 2.56 -8.39 -17.70
CA TYR A 363 1.88 -8.06 -18.95
C TYR A 363 0.41 -8.45 -18.89
N ARG A 364 0.10 -9.62 -18.31
CA ARG A 364 -1.26 -10.15 -18.25
C ARG A 364 -1.52 -10.83 -16.91
N ILE A 365 -2.73 -10.63 -16.40
CA ILE A 365 -3.31 -11.43 -15.32
C ILE A 365 -4.62 -12.01 -15.82
N MET A 366 -4.81 -13.31 -15.65
CA MET A 366 -6.08 -13.98 -15.93
C MET A 366 -6.55 -14.73 -14.69
N THR A 367 -7.76 -14.41 -14.23
CA THR A 367 -8.37 -15.06 -13.07
C THR A 367 -9.60 -15.84 -13.50
N LYS A 368 -9.79 -17.05 -12.97
CA LYS A 368 -11.05 -17.79 -13.02
C LYS A 368 -11.55 -17.93 -11.59
N ILE A 369 -12.54 -17.12 -11.22
CA ILE A 369 -13.12 -17.10 -9.87
C ILE A 369 -14.57 -17.53 -9.95
N ASN A 370 -14.94 -18.61 -9.25
CA ASN A 370 -16.29 -19.18 -9.29
C ASN A 370 -16.81 -19.38 -10.73
N GLY A 371 -15.93 -19.88 -11.62
CA GLY A 371 -16.22 -20.07 -13.04
C GLY A 371 -16.11 -18.81 -13.93
N ILE A 372 -16.09 -17.60 -13.36
CA ILE A 372 -16.02 -16.34 -14.10
C ILE A 372 -14.57 -16.02 -14.46
N LYS A 373 -14.31 -15.90 -15.77
CA LYS A 373 -13.00 -15.49 -16.30
C LYS A 373 -12.91 -13.96 -16.38
N THR A 374 -11.81 -13.42 -15.87
CA THR A 374 -11.41 -12.02 -16.04
C THR A 374 -9.96 -11.97 -16.53
N GLU A 375 -9.70 -11.30 -17.63
CA GLU A 375 -8.37 -11.03 -18.18
C GLU A 375 -8.07 -9.54 -18.03
N THR A 376 -6.88 -9.21 -17.54
CA THR A 376 -6.35 -7.84 -17.50
C THR A 376 -5.03 -7.79 -18.25
N ILE A 377 -4.90 -6.86 -19.20
CA ILE A 377 -3.66 -6.54 -19.91
C ILE A 377 -3.12 -5.23 -19.38
N TYR A 378 -1.82 -5.15 -19.15
CA TYR A 378 -1.14 -4.02 -18.54
C TYR A 378 -0.16 -3.35 -19.50
N SER A 379 0.05 -2.05 -19.30
CA SER A 379 1.02 -1.26 -20.04
C SER A 379 2.45 -1.65 -19.69
N GLU A 380 3.32 -1.69 -20.69
CA GLU A 380 4.75 -1.95 -20.51
C GLU A 380 5.41 -0.89 -19.64
N CYS A 381 5.18 0.39 -19.94
CA CYS A 381 5.89 1.46 -19.28
C CYS A 381 5.63 1.49 -17.78
N CYS A 382 4.37 1.37 -17.32
CA CYS A 382 4.00 1.66 -15.93
C CYS A 382 3.08 0.65 -15.25
N GLY A 383 2.78 -0.50 -15.88
CA GLY A 383 1.96 -1.54 -15.26
C GLY A 383 0.54 -1.10 -14.95
N LEU A 384 -0.01 -0.16 -15.73
CA LEU A 384 -1.39 0.29 -15.61
C LEU A 384 -2.31 -0.57 -16.48
N PRO A 385 -3.53 -0.94 -16.05
CA PRO A 385 -4.44 -1.73 -16.86
C PRO A 385 -4.79 -1.00 -18.16
N LEU A 386 -4.53 -1.61 -19.32
CA LEU A 386 -4.94 -1.13 -20.65
C LEU A 386 -6.28 -1.73 -21.08
N LYS A 387 -6.55 -2.96 -20.67
CA LYS A 387 -7.75 -3.72 -21.03
C LYS A 387 -8.15 -4.63 -19.88
N ILE A 388 -9.44 -4.66 -19.55
CA ILE A 388 -10.06 -5.65 -18.66
C ILE A 388 -11.20 -6.32 -19.42
N ALA A 389 -11.11 -7.62 -19.66
CA ALA A 389 -12.16 -8.44 -20.26
C ALA A 389 -12.77 -9.37 -19.20
N ARG A 390 -14.06 -9.22 -18.91
CA ARG A 390 -14.82 -10.07 -17.98
C ARG A 390 -16.03 -10.67 -18.71
N GLY A 391 -15.97 -11.96 -19.01
CA GLY A 391 -16.92 -12.60 -19.92
C GLY A 391 -16.92 -11.92 -21.30
N LYS A 392 -18.08 -11.46 -21.78
CA LYS A 392 -18.23 -10.74 -23.06
C LYS A 392 -17.95 -9.23 -22.96
N VAL A 393 -17.73 -8.70 -21.75
CA VAL A 393 -17.55 -7.26 -21.53
C VAL A 393 -16.07 -6.94 -21.54
N VAL A 394 -15.65 -6.03 -22.43
CA VAL A 394 -14.27 -5.53 -22.49
C VAL A 394 -14.29 -4.05 -22.14
N THR A 395 -13.38 -3.64 -21.26
CA THR A 395 -13.16 -2.25 -20.86
C THR A 395 -11.73 -1.87 -21.20
N ASN A 396 -11.53 -0.78 -21.94
CA ASN A 396 -10.21 -0.27 -22.30
C ASN A 396 -9.90 1.03 -21.55
N PHE A 397 -8.62 1.31 -21.35
CA PHE A 397 -8.13 2.45 -20.58
C PHE A 397 -6.96 3.10 -21.30
N GLU A 398 -6.93 4.44 -21.27
CA GLU A 398 -5.85 5.26 -21.81
C GLU A 398 -5.34 6.20 -20.71
N TYR A 399 -4.03 6.45 -20.68
CA TYR A 399 -3.37 7.28 -19.67
C TYR A 399 -2.44 8.30 -20.34
N ASN A 400 -2.19 9.42 -19.66
CA ASN A 400 -1.13 10.34 -20.06
C ASN A 400 0.25 9.92 -19.50
N ASP A 401 1.29 10.66 -19.87
CA ASP A 401 2.69 10.41 -19.44
C ASP A 401 2.92 10.47 -17.92
N LYS A 402 1.96 11.03 -17.17
CA LYS A 402 1.96 11.07 -15.69
C LYS A 402 1.22 9.87 -15.08
N GLY A 403 0.77 8.92 -15.89
CA GLY A 403 -0.02 7.76 -15.46
C GLY A 403 -1.44 8.09 -15.02
N LEU A 404 -1.96 9.27 -15.36
CA LEU A 404 -3.32 9.66 -15.02
C LEU A 404 -4.29 9.21 -16.12
N LEU A 405 -5.40 8.58 -15.74
CA LEU A 405 -6.42 8.06 -16.67
C LEU A 405 -7.02 9.22 -17.49
N THR A 406 -6.94 9.14 -18.81
CA THR A 406 -7.52 10.13 -19.74
C THR A 406 -8.79 9.62 -20.41
N LYS A 407 -8.93 8.29 -20.57
CA LYS A 407 -10.12 7.71 -21.20
C LYS A 407 -10.38 6.30 -20.70
N LYS A 408 -11.66 5.97 -20.55
CA LYS A 408 -12.18 4.63 -20.25
C LYS A 408 -13.34 4.35 -21.20
N THR A 409 -13.35 3.20 -21.86
CA THR A 409 -14.44 2.77 -22.75
C THR A 409 -14.82 1.33 -22.45
N SER A 410 -16.09 0.96 -22.68
CA SER A 410 -16.58 -0.40 -22.52
C SER A 410 -17.35 -0.87 -23.75
N THR A 411 -17.33 -2.17 -24.05
CA THR A 411 -18.16 -2.79 -25.11
C THR A 411 -19.67 -2.70 -24.82
N ARG A 412 -20.08 -2.30 -23.60
CA ARG A 412 -21.47 -1.90 -23.28
C ARG A 412 -21.82 -0.47 -23.74
N GLY A 413 -20.89 0.19 -24.43
CA GLY A 413 -21.00 1.57 -24.88
C GLY A 413 -20.70 2.61 -23.81
N ASP A 414 -20.47 2.23 -22.55
CA ASP A 414 -20.10 3.17 -21.48
C ASP A 414 -18.73 3.78 -21.74
N TYR A 415 -18.59 5.09 -21.53
CA TYR A 415 -17.31 5.78 -21.65
C TYR A 415 -17.18 6.94 -20.67
N VAL A 416 -15.93 7.26 -20.36
CA VAL A 416 -15.52 8.45 -19.60
C VAL A 416 -14.24 9.00 -20.22
N GLU A 417 -14.21 10.29 -20.55
CA GLU A 417 -13.00 11.04 -20.90
C GLU A 417 -12.68 12.03 -19.78
N ILE A 418 -11.41 12.17 -19.44
CA ILE A 418 -10.93 12.99 -18.33
C ILE A 418 -9.81 13.91 -18.82
N ALA A 419 -9.94 15.20 -18.53
CA ALA A 419 -8.87 16.18 -18.69
C ALA A 419 -8.41 16.67 -17.31
N TYR A 420 -7.16 17.13 -17.24
CA TYR A 420 -6.53 17.58 -16.00
C TYR A 420 -6.09 19.04 -16.10
N ASP A 421 -6.13 19.72 -14.97
CA ASP A 421 -5.52 21.02 -14.73
C ASP A 421 -3.99 20.88 -14.77
N LYS A 422 -3.33 21.68 -15.60
CA LYS A 422 -1.89 21.56 -15.86
C LYS A 422 -1.02 21.89 -14.65
N VAL A 423 -1.51 22.73 -13.74
CA VAL A 423 -0.75 23.21 -12.57
C VAL A 423 -0.88 22.23 -11.41
N HIS A 424 -2.10 21.81 -11.10
CA HIS A 424 -2.39 21.02 -9.90
C HIS A 424 -2.52 19.52 -10.16
N ASN A 425 -2.52 19.07 -11.43
CA ASN A 425 -2.83 17.70 -11.84
C ASN A 425 -4.19 17.18 -11.31
N LYS A 426 -5.16 18.08 -11.10
CA LYS A 426 -6.53 17.75 -10.68
C LYS A 426 -7.46 17.68 -11.88
N ILE A 427 -8.53 16.91 -11.80
CA ILE A 427 -9.49 16.76 -12.91
C ILE A 427 -10.11 18.14 -13.25
N SER A 428 -9.95 18.60 -14.49
CA SER A 428 -10.52 19.86 -14.99
C SER A 428 -11.75 19.65 -15.88
N ARG A 429 -11.91 18.46 -16.47
CA ARG A 429 -13.08 18.08 -17.27
C ARG A 429 -13.36 16.60 -17.17
N VAL A 430 -14.63 16.23 -17.11
CA VAL A 430 -15.14 14.87 -17.27
C VAL A 430 -16.21 14.88 -18.35
N LYS A 431 -16.15 13.98 -19.32
CA LYS A 431 -17.18 13.77 -20.33
C LYS A 431 -17.62 12.30 -20.32
N ASN A 432 -18.92 12.06 -20.32
CA ASN A 432 -19.52 10.72 -20.37
C ASN A 432 -20.89 10.80 -21.07
N LYS A 433 -21.66 9.70 -21.04
CA LYS A 433 -23.03 9.65 -21.60
C LYS A 433 -23.99 10.70 -21.00
N SER A 434 -23.78 11.12 -19.76
CA SER A 434 -24.60 12.15 -19.08
C SER A 434 -24.23 13.58 -19.46
N GLY A 435 -23.14 13.77 -20.21
CA GLY A 435 -22.68 15.07 -20.69
C GLY A 435 -21.28 15.44 -20.20
N VAL A 436 -21.01 16.74 -20.11
CA VAL A 436 -19.70 17.29 -19.75
C VAL A 436 -19.78 18.00 -18.41
N THR A 437 -18.85 17.74 -17.50
CA THR A 437 -18.66 18.52 -16.28
C THR A 437 -17.26 19.14 -16.27
N THR A 438 -17.16 20.43 -15.95
CA THR A 438 -15.90 21.17 -15.88
C THR A 438 -15.63 21.63 -14.46
N PHE A 439 -14.35 21.73 -14.10
CA PHE A 439 -13.87 22.07 -12.77
C PHE A 439 -12.79 23.14 -12.86
N LYS A 440 -12.86 24.14 -11.97
CA LYS A 440 -11.85 25.18 -11.84
C LYS A 440 -11.35 25.25 -10.41
N TYR A 441 -10.06 25.51 -10.26
CA TYR A 441 -9.37 25.54 -8.98
C TYR A 441 -8.87 26.94 -8.64
N ASP A 442 -8.72 27.24 -7.35
CA ASP A 442 -8.02 28.43 -6.89
C ASP A 442 -6.48 28.25 -6.92
N LYS A 443 -5.72 29.30 -6.58
CA LYS A 443 -4.24 29.26 -6.55
C LYS A 443 -3.67 28.27 -5.52
N LYS A 444 -4.46 27.83 -4.54
CA LYS A 444 -4.08 26.83 -3.54
C LYS A 444 -4.51 25.42 -3.97
N GLY A 445 -5.08 25.27 -5.17
CA GLY A 445 -5.60 24.03 -5.71
C GLY A 445 -6.95 23.59 -5.13
N ASN A 446 -7.67 24.42 -4.38
CA ASN A 446 -9.01 24.06 -3.90
C ASN A 446 -10.04 24.19 -5.03
N LEU A 447 -11.03 23.30 -5.07
CA LEU A 447 -12.09 23.37 -6.08
C LEU A 447 -12.91 24.65 -5.86
N LYS A 448 -12.88 25.56 -6.82
CA LYS A 448 -13.57 26.87 -6.77
C LYS A 448 -14.92 26.82 -7.49
N GLN A 449 -15.00 26.06 -8.59
CA GLN A 449 -16.20 25.96 -9.41
C GLN A 449 -16.32 24.56 -10.02
N ALA A 450 -17.54 24.03 -10.05
CA ALA A 450 -17.92 22.90 -10.90
C ALA A 450 -19.16 23.26 -11.72
N GLN A 451 -19.25 22.79 -12.97
CA GLN A 451 -20.39 23.07 -13.84
C GLN A 451 -20.63 21.92 -14.82
N ASN A 452 -21.88 21.44 -14.91
CA ASN A 452 -22.28 20.44 -15.88
C ASN A 452 -22.88 21.06 -17.17
N SER A 453 -23.00 20.26 -18.22
CA SER A 453 -23.52 20.67 -19.54
C SER A 453 -25.02 21.00 -19.51
N GLN A 454 -25.74 20.63 -18.46
CA GLN A 454 -27.13 21.04 -18.24
C GLN A 454 -27.25 22.48 -17.73
N GLY A 455 -26.12 23.13 -17.39
CA GLY A 455 -26.07 24.49 -16.85
C GLY A 455 -26.15 24.57 -15.33
N LYS A 456 -26.14 23.43 -14.62
CA LYS A 456 -26.05 23.42 -13.16
C LYS A 456 -24.59 23.64 -12.76
N ALA A 457 -24.36 24.63 -11.91
CA ALA A 457 -23.05 25.03 -11.44
C ALA A 457 -23.03 25.20 -9.93
N VAL A 458 -21.89 24.93 -9.32
CA VAL A 458 -21.63 25.19 -7.91
C VAL A 458 -20.34 25.97 -7.76
N LEU A 459 -20.40 27.07 -7.01
CA LEU A 459 -19.23 27.83 -6.58
C LEU A 459 -18.96 27.54 -5.12
N LEU A 460 -17.70 27.24 -4.79
CA LEU A 460 -17.27 26.97 -3.43
C LEU A 460 -16.43 28.15 -2.93
N ILE A 461 -16.78 28.64 -1.74
CA ILE A 461 -16.09 29.73 -1.07
C ILE A 461 -15.50 29.18 0.22
N TYR A 462 -14.20 29.39 0.43
CA TYR A 462 -13.47 28.86 1.58
C TYR A 462 -13.19 29.95 2.60
N ASN A 463 -13.14 29.59 3.88
CA ASN A 463 -12.66 30.46 4.94
C ASN A 463 -11.12 30.48 5.01
N SER A 464 -10.56 31.32 5.88
CA SER A 464 -9.10 31.44 6.09
C SER A 464 -8.42 30.12 6.50
N LYS A 465 -9.17 29.21 7.14
CA LYS A 465 -8.72 27.86 7.54
C LYS A 465 -8.88 26.81 6.44
N GLY A 466 -9.25 27.19 5.21
CA GLY A 466 -9.38 26.29 4.07
C GLY A 466 -10.60 25.36 4.11
N LYS A 467 -11.60 25.64 4.96
CA LYS A 467 -12.88 24.90 5.00
C LYS A 467 -13.94 25.60 4.14
N ILE A 468 -14.87 24.83 3.58
CA ILE A 468 -15.93 25.37 2.71
C ILE A 468 -16.90 26.20 3.56
N GLN A 469 -16.84 27.51 3.45
CA GLN A 469 -17.75 28.39 4.17
C GLN A 469 -19.12 28.47 3.49
N LYS A 470 -19.14 28.49 2.15
CA LYS A 470 -20.38 28.57 1.36
C LYS A 470 -20.30 27.72 0.09
N MET A 471 -21.44 27.14 -0.27
CA MET A 471 -21.70 26.61 -1.61
C MET A 471 -22.80 27.43 -2.26
N VAL A 472 -22.54 27.93 -3.46
CA VAL A 472 -23.52 28.67 -4.25
C VAL A 472 -23.94 27.80 -5.43
N ASP A 473 -25.15 27.25 -5.33
CA ASP A 473 -25.84 26.59 -6.43
C ASP A 473 -26.32 27.65 -7.41
N LYS A 474 -25.98 27.50 -8.69
CA LYS A 474 -26.39 28.39 -9.76
C LYS A 474 -26.85 27.56 -10.95
N ASP A 475 -28.05 27.83 -11.40
CA ASP A 475 -28.50 27.39 -12.71
C ASP A 475 -28.22 28.51 -13.72
N THR A 476 -27.31 28.27 -14.67
CA THR A 476 -26.92 29.30 -15.63
C THR A 476 -28.00 29.57 -16.68
N LYS A 477 -28.94 28.64 -16.88
CA LYS A 477 -30.07 28.77 -17.81
C LYS A 477 -31.20 29.56 -17.16
N THR A 478 -31.67 29.12 -15.99
CA THR A 478 -32.80 29.75 -15.29
C THR A 478 -32.41 30.95 -14.42
N LYS A 479 -31.11 31.20 -14.26
CA LYS A 479 -30.52 32.21 -13.35
C LYS A 479 -30.89 32.02 -11.87
N LYS A 480 -31.58 30.93 -11.50
CA LYS A 480 -31.89 30.59 -10.11
C LYS A 480 -30.60 30.36 -9.33
N ARG A 481 -30.59 30.84 -8.09
CA ARG A 481 -29.45 30.73 -7.18
C ARG A 481 -29.91 30.26 -5.80
N ARG A 482 -29.17 29.32 -5.20
CA ARG A 482 -29.30 28.94 -3.79
C ARG A 482 -27.94 29.05 -3.12
N VAL A 483 -27.93 29.39 -1.83
CA VAL A 483 -26.70 29.51 -1.06
C VAL A 483 -26.82 28.66 0.18
N LEU A 484 -25.90 27.73 0.34
CA LEU A 484 -25.71 26.95 1.56
C LEU A 484 -24.48 27.48 2.28
N ALA A 485 -24.59 27.71 3.58
CA ALA A 485 -23.49 28.11 4.47
C ALA A 485 -23.24 27.02 5.51
N PHE A 486 -21.97 26.84 5.89
CA PHE A 486 -21.55 25.74 6.75
C PHE A 486 -20.83 26.26 8.01
N LYS A 487 -21.13 25.64 9.15
CA LYS A 487 -20.30 25.73 10.36
C LYS A 487 -19.76 24.36 10.71
N TYR A 488 -18.58 24.34 11.33
CA TYR A 488 -17.84 23.13 11.61
C TYR A 488 -17.56 22.98 13.11
N ASN A 489 -17.50 21.74 13.59
CA ASN A 489 -16.94 21.45 14.91
C ASN A 489 -15.40 21.48 14.89
N SER A 490 -14.79 21.27 16.06
CA SER A 490 -13.32 21.19 16.24
C SER A 490 -12.66 20.09 15.39
N LEU A 491 -13.39 19.01 15.09
CA LEU A 491 -12.94 17.93 14.20
C LEU A 491 -13.07 18.27 12.71
N GLY A 492 -13.58 19.46 12.37
CA GLY A 492 -13.74 19.93 11.00
C GLY A 492 -14.87 19.26 10.24
N LYS A 493 -15.86 18.67 10.92
CA LYS A 493 -17.10 18.15 10.33
C LYS A 493 -18.22 19.19 10.37
N PRO A 494 -19.06 19.30 9.32
CA PRO A 494 -20.11 20.32 9.26
C PRO A 494 -21.24 20.01 10.26
N VAL A 495 -21.41 20.86 11.27
CA VAL A 495 -22.43 20.72 12.31
C VAL A 495 -23.66 21.57 12.05
N GLU A 496 -23.56 22.63 11.26
CA GLU A 496 -24.71 23.45 10.83
C GLU A 496 -24.65 23.62 9.31
N ILE A 497 -25.77 23.39 8.63
CA ILE A 497 -25.95 23.68 7.21
C ILE A 497 -27.17 24.60 7.08
N ASP A 498 -26.93 25.85 6.70
CA ASP A 498 -27.96 26.87 6.51
C ASP A 498 -28.20 27.14 5.03
N MET A 499 -29.43 26.94 4.56
CA MET A 499 -29.85 27.30 3.21
C MET A 499 -30.58 28.64 3.26
N LYS A 500 -29.95 29.69 2.71
CA LYS A 500 -30.46 31.07 2.74
C LYS A 500 -31.90 31.13 2.20
N GLY A 501 -32.81 31.70 2.99
CA GLY A 501 -34.22 31.86 2.64
C GLY A 501 -35.11 30.64 2.92
N VAL A 502 -34.53 29.51 3.37
CA VAL A 502 -35.29 28.28 3.67
C VAL A 502 -35.15 27.92 5.15
N GLY A 503 -33.92 27.73 5.62
CA GLY A 503 -33.63 27.41 7.01
C GLY A 503 -32.36 26.58 7.16
N LYS A 504 -32.09 26.19 8.41
CA LYS A 504 -30.88 25.49 8.80
C LYS A 504 -31.15 24.15 9.46
N ILE A 505 -30.26 23.20 9.21
CA ILE A 505 -30.21 21.92 9.90
C ILE A 505 -28.96 21.84 10.78
N GLN A 506 -29.08 21.11 11.89
CA GLN A 506 -27.95 20.74 12.74
C GLN A 506 -27.61 19.27 12.51
N VAL A 507 -26.33 18.93 12.47
CA VAL A 507 -25.82 17.57 12.24
C VAL A 507 -24.98 17.16 13.45
N ALA A 508 -25.40 16.09 14.11
CA ALA A 508 -24.65 15.45 15.18
C ALA A 508 -23.94 14.21 14.64
N TYR A 509 -22.73 13.97 15.15
CA TYR A 509 -21.90 12.83 14.79
C TYR A 509 -21.70 11.92 16.00
N ASP A 510 -21.47 10.64 15.78
CA ASP A 510 -20.99 9.73 16.81
C ASP A 510 -19.45 9.80 16.98
N ASN A 511 -18.90 8.96 17.86
CA ASN A 511 -17.46 8.92 18.15
C ASN A 511 -16.62 8.36 17.00
N TYR A 512 -17.23 7.66 16.04
CA TYR A 512 -16.59 7.21 14.80
C TYR A 512 -16.71 8.27 13.70
N GLY A 513 -17.52 9.29 13.95
CA GLY A 513 -17.75 10.41 13.07
C GLY A 513 -18.83 10.14 12.01
N GLU A 514 -19.63 9.09 12.16
CA GLU A 514 -20.81 8.87 11.34
C GLU A 514 -21.94 9.80 11.76
N ILE A 515 -22.87 10.09 10.83
CA ILE A 515 -24.01 10.97 11.13
C ILE A 515 -24.95 10.25 12.10
N LYS A 516 -25.03 10.74 13.34
CA LYS A 516 -25.92 10.22 14.37
C LYS A 516 -27.33 10.79 14.25
N ARG A 517 -27.44 12.09 13.95
CA ARG A 517 -28.74 12.78 13.93
C ARG A 517 -28.70 14.03 13.07
N VAL A 518 -29.81 14.33 12.40
CA VAL A 518 -30.05 15.60 11.70
C VAL A 518 -31.31 16.24 12.29
N GLU A 519 -31.17 17.46 12.83
CA GLU A 519 -32.25 18.20 13.46
C GLU A 519 -32.64 19.46 12.68
N SER A 520 -33.92 19.82 12.74
CA SER A 520 -34.50 20.99 12.08
C SER A 520 -35.60 21.59 12.94
N LYS A 521 -35.47 22.88 13.30
CA LYS A 521 -36.50 23.61 14.05
C LYS A 521 -37.79 23.83 13.26
N LYS A 522 -37.74 23.83 11.91
CA LYS A 522 -38.91 24.00 11.03
C LYS A 522 -39.45 22.65 10.52
N GLY A 523 -39.10 21.55 11.17
CA GLY A 523 -39.61 20.21 10.85
C GLY A 523 -38.94 19.51 9.66
N HIS A 524 -39.45 18.33 9.35
CA HIS A 524 -38.85 17.35 8.43
C HIS A 524 -38.78 17.83 6.96
N LYS A 525 -39.85 18.47 6.46
CA LYS A 525 -39.92 18.96 5.07
C LYS A 525 -38.78 19.93 4.72
N MET A 526 -38.47 20.86 5.62
CA MET A 526 -37.35 21.80 5.44
C MET A 526 -36.01 21.07 5.46
N ALA A 527 -35.82 20.12 6.39
CA ALA A 527 -34.59 19.35 6.49
C ALA A 527 -34.31 18.54 5.21
N LEU A 528 -35.33 17.92 4.63
CA LEU A 528 -35.24 17.22 3.35
C LEU A 528 -34.83 18.16 2.22
N GLN A 529 -35.39 19.38 2.15
CA GLN A 529 -35.02 20.35 1.13
C GLN A 529 -33.55 20.76 1.22
N VAL A 530 -33.04 21.06 2.43
CA VAL A 530 -31.63 21.41 2.64
C VAL A 530 -30.73 20.23 2.28
N THR A 531 -31.08 19.03 2.73
CA THR A 531 -30.31 17.80 2.47
C THR A 531 -30.27 17.49 0.97
N GLN A 532 -31.41 17.54 0.27
CA GLN A 532 -31.45 17.29 -1.16
C GLN A 532 -30.66 18.34 -1.95
N ALA A 533 -30.74 19.61 -1.56
CA ALA A 533 -29.94 20.67 -2.17
C ALA A 533 -28.44 20.39 -2.01
N PHE A 534 -28.01 19.99 -0.81
CA PHE A 534 -26.61 19.62 -0.55
C PHE A 534 -26.18 18.39 -1.37
N GLN A 535 -26.98 17.33 -1.42
CA GLN A 535 -26.67 16.12 -2.20
C GLN A 535 -26.59 16.40 -3.71
N ASN A 536 -27.47 17.24 -4.24
CA ASN A 536 -27.42 17.64 -5.65
C ASN A 536 -26.11 18.40 -5.97
N LEU A 537 -25.63 19.24 -5.06
CA LEU A 537 -24.35 19.93 -5.23
C LEU A 537 -23.17 18.96 -5.14
N LEU A 538 -23.23 18.02 -4.20
CA LEU A 538 -22.24 16.95 -4.11
C LEU A 538 -22.16 16.12 -5.39
N ALA A 539 -23.29 15.81 -6.03
CA ALA A 539 -23.32 15.07 -7.28
C ALA A 539 -22.56 15.78 -8.43
N ILE A 540 -22.54 17.13 -8.45
CA ILE A 540 -21.82 17.92 -9.45
C ILE A 540 -20.31 17.96 -9.16
N VAL A 541 -19.91 18.01 -7.89
CA VAL A 541 -18.47 18.06 -7.51
C VAL A 541 -17.83 16.68 -7.41
N LYS A 542 -18.61 15.63 -7.15
CA LYS A 542 -18.12 14.25 -6.97
C LYS A 542 -17.23 13.79 -8.12
N PRO A 543 -17.52 14.08 -9.41
CA PRO A 543 -16.64 13.72 -10.52
C PRO A 543 -15.21 14.28 -10.41
N ALA A 544 -14.99 15.40 -9.71
CA ALA A 544 -13.65 15.97 -9.48
C ALA A 544 -12.77 15.16 -8.53
N GLY A 545 -13.39 14.31 -7.70
CA GLY A 545 -12.74 13.49 -6.68
C GLY A 545 -13.06 12.01 -6.82
N VAL A 546 -13.44 11.54 -8.01
CA VAL A 546 -13.82 10.14 -8.22
C VAL A 546 -12.65 9.26 -7.85
N ASN A 547 -12.81 8.57 -6.73
CA ASN A 547 -12.10 7.36 -6.44
C ASN A 547 -12.63 6.34 -7.46
N LEU A 548 -11.86 6.12 -8.52
CA LEU A 548 -12.13 5.11 -9.52
C LEU A 548 -11.85 3.78 -8.84
N ASN A 549 -12.82 3.27 -8.08
CA ASN A 549 -12.77 1.92 -7.55
C ASN A 549 -12.47 0.98 -8.72
N MET A 550 -11.23 0.49 -8.75
CA MET A 550 -10.75 -0.60 -9.58
C MET A 550 -10.92 -1.90 -8.82
#